data_AF-A0A943X102-F1
#
_entry.id   AF-A0A943X102-F1
#
_cell.length_a   1.000
_cell.length_b   1.000
_cell.length_c   1.000
_cell.angle_alpha   90.00
_cell.angle_beta   90.00
_cell.angle_gamma   90.00
#
_symmetry.space_group_name_H-M   'P 1'
#
loop_
_entity.id
_entity.type
_entity.pdbx_description
1 polymer ?
#
loop_
_entity_poly.entity_id
_entity_poly.type
_entity_poly.pdbx_seq_one_letter_code
_entity_poly.pdbx_strand_id
1 'polypeptide(L)'
;MEFQQRLYELRKQSSLSQEGLASLLGITRQAVQKWESGSSRPDMDNLAALARYFNVSLDYLVTGEERPAPPPAATIINNYYSRWHYEYKSQRTLFGLPLIHVRFGERGLCTARGIVAIGNCAVGVLSIGGFSFGLVSVGGLSLGLLFSLGGWAVGALAIGGLALGLLAFGGVAAGLFSLGGCTFGVYAAGGASAASQIAIGGAASAPLAIGQTAKGAITFDPGSDPTMIAAAIRQAAAGAPRILQEFLIFLASHW
;
A
#
# COMPACT_ATOMS: atom_id res chain seq x y z
N MET A 1 37.09 -24.88 -21.63
CA MET A 1 35.68 -24.65 -22.01
C MET A 1 35.26 -23.29 -21.44
N GLU A 2 34.61 -22.44 -22.23
CA GLU A 2 34.22 -21.10 -21.77
C GLU A 2 33.08 -21.14 -20.74
N PHE A 3 32.97 -20.10 -19.90
CA PHE A 3 31.94 -20.03 -18.83
C PHE A 3 30.51 -20.18 -19.38
N GLN A 4 30.20 -19.48 -20.47
CA GLN A 4 28.86 -19.47 -21.06
C GLN A 4 28.41 -20.85 -21.57
N GLN A 5 29.35 -21.64 -22.12
CA GLN A 5 29.07 -22.99 -22.61
C GLN A 5 28.83 -23.96 -21.45
N ARG A 6 29.65 -23.87 -20.39
CA ARG A 6 29.46 -24.66 -19.16
C ARG A 6 28.12 -24.37 -18.50
N LEU A 7 27.76 -23.10 -18.38
CA LEU A 7 26.48 -22.71 -17.82
C LEU A 7 25.30 -23.29 -18.62
N TYR A 8 25.40 -23.25 -19.95
CA TYR A 8 24.39 -23.83 -20.84
C TYR A 8 24.28 -25.36 -20.66
N GLU A 9 25.42 -26.06 -20.58
CA GLU A 9 25.47 -27.51 -20.40
C GLU A 9 24.91 -27.94 -19.04
N LEU A 10 25.33 -27.31 -17.95
CA LEU A 10 24.80 -27.55 -16.60
C LEU A 10 23.29 -27.35 -16.56
N ARG A 11 22.78 -26.26 -17.16
CA ARG A 11 21.34 -26.01 -17.25
C ARG A 11 20.61 -27.12 -18.00
N LYS A 12 21.17 -27.59 -19.12
CA LYS A 12 20.57 -28.66 -19.94
C LYS A 12 20.60 -30.01 -19.24
N GLN A 13 21.69 -30.34 -18.54
CA GLN A 13 21.80 -31.55 -17.72
C GLN A 13 20.78 -31.57 -16.59
N SER A 14 20.50 -30.41 -15.98
CA SER A 14 19.43 -30.25 -14.99
C SER A 14 18.02 -30.10 -15.58
N SER A 15 17.84 -30.32 -16.89
CA SER A 15 16.55 -30.23 -17.60
C SER A 15 15.81 -28.88 -17.44
N LEU A 16 16.55 -27.78 -17.22
CA LEU A 16 15.97 -26.46 -17.00
C LEU A 16 15.84 -25.64 -18.30
N SER A 17 14.78 -24.83 -18.39
CA SER A 17 14.68 -23.73 -19.36
C SER A 17 15.45 -22.50 -18.86
N GLN A 18 15.80 -21.56 -19.75
CA GLN A 18 16.42 -20.29 -19.33
C GLN A 18 15.54 -19.52 -18.36
N GLU A 19 14.22 -19.60 -18.54
CA GLU A 19 13.23 -18.99 -17.66
C GLU A 19 13.13 -19.71 -16.30
N GLY A 20 13.27 -21.05 -16.30
CA GLY A 20 13.34 -21.85 -15.08
C GLY A 20 14.58 -21.51 -14.24
N LEU A 21 15.75 -21.41 -14.88
CA LEU A 21 16.98 -20.99 -14.19
C LEU A 21 16.87 -19.54 -13.67
N ALA A 22 16.30 -18.64 -14.47
CA ALA A 22 16.09 -17.25 -14.07
C ALA A 22 15.16 -17.12 -12.86
N SER A 23 14.06 -17.89 -12.86
CA SER A 23 13.10 -17.93 -11.74
C SER A 23 13.74 -18.46 -10.47
N LEU A 24 14.62 -19.47 -10.58
CA LEU A 24 15.31 -20.07 -9.44
C LEU A 24 16.31 -19.11 -8.78
N LEU A 25 16.98 -18.30 -9.60
CA LEU A 25 17.94 -17.29 -9.14
C LEU A 25 17.27 -15.96 -8.78
N GLY A 26 15.97 -15.78 -9.07
CA GLY A 26 15.24 -14.54 -8.81
C GLY A 26 15.66 -13.38 -9.72
N ILE A 27 16.09 -13.68 -10.95
CA ILE A 27 16.54 -12.73 -11.96
C ILE A 27 15.66 -12.79 -13.21
N THR A 28 15.87 -11.90 -14.16
CA THR A 28 15.14 -11.92 -15.43
C THR A 28 15.70 -12.97 -16.39
N ARG A 29 14.83 -13.56 -17.22
CA ARG A 29 15.24 -14.47 -18.31
C ARG A 29 16.33 -13.86 -19.20
N GLN A 30 16.24 -12.55 -19.45
CA GLN A 30 17.21 -11.80 -20.25
C GLN A 30 18.63 -11.83 -19.64
N ALA A 31 18.76 -11.83 -18.31
CA ALA A 31 20.07 -11.91 -17.66
C ALA A 31 20.74 -13.27 -17.94
N VAL A 32 20.00 -14.38 -17.78
CA VAL A 32 20.49 -15.73 -18.11
C VAL A 32 20.89 -15.85 -19.58
N GLN A 33 20.07 -15.30 -20.49
CA GLN A 33 20.38 -15.29 -21.92
C GLN A 33 21.67 -14.52 -22.24
N LYS A 34 21.91 -13.38 -21.58
CA LYS A 34 23.15 -12.60 -21.76
C LYS A 34 24.38 -13.34 -21.23
N TRP A 35 24.23 -14.12 -20.16
CA TRP A 35 25.31 -14.97 -19.64
C TRP A 35 25.64 -16.13 -20.58
N GLU A 36 24.62 -16.82 -21.08
CA GLU A 36 24.80 -17.95 -22.03
C GLU A 36 25.31 -17.51 -23.41
N SER A 37 25.10 -16.26 -23.80
CA SER A 37 25.64 -15.69 -25.04
C SER A 37 26.98 -14.97 -24.85
N GLY A 38 27.53 -14.93 -23.63
CA GLY A 38 28.77 -14.22 -23.31
C GLY A 38 28.68 -12.68 -23.38
N SER A 39 27.47 -12.13 -23.55
CA SER A 39 27.24 -10.67 -23.63
C SER A 39 27.41 -9.97 -22.29
N SER A 40 27.27 -10.69 -21.17
CA SER A 40 27.56 -10.18 -19.83
C SER A 40 28.00 -11.32 -18.91
N ARG A 41 28.60 -10.98 -17.76
CA ARG A 41 28.95 -11.94 -16.71
C ARG A 41 28.00 -11.83 -15.51
N PRO A 42 27.78 -12.92 -14.75
CA PRO A 42 27.05 -12.84 -13.47
C PRO A 42 27.87 -12.05 -12.45
N ASP A 43 27.18 -11.40 -11.51
CA ASP A 43 27.82 -10.87 -10.30
C ASP A 43 28.18 -12.00 -9.33
N MET A 44 28.93 -11.66 -8.27
CA MET A 44 29.40 -12.64 -7.29
C MET A 44 28.25 -13.40 -6.62
N ASP A 45 27.13 -12.75 -6.35
CA ASP A 45 25.97 -13.35 -5.70
C ASP A 45 25.30 -14.40 -6.59
N ASN A 46 25.08 -14.07 -7.87
CA ASN A 46 24.52 -14.99 -8.85
C ASN A 46 25.48 -16.13 -9.16
N LEU A 47 26.78 -15.87 -9.18
CA LEU A 47 27.79 -16.88 -9.45
C LEU A 47 27.90 -17.89 -8.30
N ALA A 48 27.82 -17.43 -7.05
CA ALA A 48 27.70 -18.29 -5.89
C ALA A 48 26.37 -19.07 -5.85
N ALA A 49 25.28 -18.46 -6.29
CA ALA A 49 23.98 -19.13 -6.39
C ALA A 49 23.98 -20.25 -7.45
N LEU A 50 24.60 -20.01 -8.62
CA LEU A 50 24.79 -21.02 -9.66
C LEU A 50 25.64 -22.20 -9.18
N ALA A 51 26.78 -21.93 -8.54
CA ALA A 51 27.66 -22.97 -7.98
C ALA A 51 26.92 -23.86 -6.96
N ARG A 52 26.13 -23.24 -6.07
CA ARG A 52 25.28 -23.96 -5.10
C ARG A 52 24.21 -24.80 -5.76
N TYR A 53 23.52 -24.27 -6.77
CA TYR A 53 22.42 -24.98 -7.44
C TYR A 53 22.92 -26.22 -8.20
N PHE A 54 24.01 -26.08 -8.95
CA PHE A 54 24.59 -27.19 -9.71
C PHE A 54 25.50 -28.09 -8.88
N ASN A 55 25.67 -27.79 -7.59
CA ASN A 55 26.55 -28.52 -6.67
C ASN A 55 27.99 -28.66 -7.21
N VAL A 56 28.50 -27.58 -7.81
CA VAL A 56 29.86 -27.49 -8.36
C VAL A 56 30.67 -26.44 -7.60
N SER A 57 32.00 -26.54 -7.64
CA SER A 57 32.85 -25.50 -7.07
C SER A 57 32.77 -24.21 -7.90
N LEU A 58 32.95 -23.06 -7.24
CA LEU A 58 33.00 -21.77 -7.92
C LEU A 58 34.17 -21.72 -8.93
N ASP A 59 35.27 -22.36 -8.58
CA ASP A 59 36.43 -22.52 -9.45
C ASP A 59 36.07 -23.31 -10.71
N TYR A 60 35.44 -24.49 -10.58
CA TYR A 60 34.96 -25.26 -11.73
C TYR A 60 33.99 -24.46 -12.61
N LEU A 61 33.10 -23.67 -12.00
CA LEU A 61 32.14 -22.86 -12.74
C LEU A 61 32.83 -21.75 -13.56
N VAL A 62 33.91 -21.15 -13.05
CA VAL A 62 34.60 -20.00 -13.67
C VAL A 62 35.78 -20.41 -14.55
N THR A 63 36.67 -21.24 -14.03
CA THR A 63 37.95 -21.62 -14.68
C THR A 63 37.84 -22.94 -15.43
N GLY A 64 37.03 -23.87 -14.91
CA GLY A 64 36.79 -25.17 -15.54
C GLY A 64 37.76 -26.23 -15.07
N GLU A 65 38.57 -25.88 -14.06
CA GLU A 65 39.48 -26.82 -13.42
C GLU A 65 38.74 -27.61 -12.34
N GLU A 66 38.86 -28.93 -12.42
CA GLU A 66 38.23 -29.87 -11.51
C GLU A 66 39.24 -30.22 -10.41
N ARG A 67 39.27 -29.40 -9.35
CA ARG A 67 40.04 -29.76 -8.15
C ARG A 67 39.26 -30.83 -7.38
N PRO A 68 39.89 -31.93 -6.91
CA PRO A 68 39.19 -32.98 -6.17
C PRO A 68 38.46 -32.34 -5.00
N ALA A 69 37.14 -32.50 -4.94
CA ALA A 69 36.35 -31.98 -3.85
C ALA A 69 36.91 -32.58 -2.54
N PRO A 70 37.23 -31.77 -1.51
CA PRO A 70 37.52 -32.32 -0.21
C PRO A 70 36.35 -33.23 0.22
N PRO A 71 36.61 -34.33 0.95
CA PRO A 71 35.57 -35.26 1.37
C PRO A 71 34.41 -34.48 2.01
N PRO A 72 33.15 -34.92 1.86
CA PRO A 72 31.99 -34.16 2.28
C PRO A 72 32.04 -33.98 3.81
N ALA A 73 32.69 -32.91 4.26
CA ALA A 73 32.49 -32.38 5.58
C ALA A 73 31.01 -32.05 5.63
N ALA A 74 30.29 -32.62 6.60
CA ALA A 74 28.90 -32.29 6.89
C ALA A 74 28.80 -30.78 6.98
N THR A 75 28.47 -30.15 5.85
CA THR A 75 28.42 -28.71 5.75
C THR A 75 27.12 -28.40 6.45
N ILE A 76 27.20 -27.94 7.70
CA ILE A 76 26.06 -27.33 8.36
C ILE A 76 25.55 -26.30 7.37
N ILE A 77 24.35 -26.54 6.83
CA ILE A 77 23.67 -25.64 5.92
C ILE A 77 23.30 -24.41 6.75
N ASN A 78 24.25 -23.51 6.96
CA ASN A 78 23.96 -22.19 7.46
C ASN A 78 23.37 -21.42 6.28
N ASN A 79 22.05 -21.46 6.22
CA ASN A 79 21.24 -20.71 5.29
C ASN A 79 21.35 -19.21 5.64
N TYR A 80 22.50 -18.59 5.30
CA TYR A 80 22.88 -17.23 5.73
C TYR A 80 21.98 -16.11 5.16
N TYR A 81 20.98 -16.44 4.33
CA TYR A 81 19.88 -15.57 3.97
C TYR A 81 18.58 -16.37 3.89
N SER A 82 18.02 -16.74 5.05
CA SER A 82 16.60 -17.13 5.08
C SER A 82 15.77 -15.89 4.78
N ARG A 83 15.40 -15.70 3.52
CA ARG A 83 14.38 -14.70 3.16
C ARG A 83 13.06 -15.18 3.76
N TRP A 84 12.55 -14.44 4.74
CA TRP A 84 11.29 -14.81 5.38
C TRP A 84 10.14 -14.56 4.39
N HIS A 85 9.53 -15.65 3.94
CA HIS A 85 8.29 -15.66 3.17
C HIS A 85 7.28 -16.47 3.94
N TYR A 86 6.20 -15.80 4.37
CA TYR A 86 5.09 -16.45 5.06
C TYR A 86 3.88 -16.38 4.15
N GLU A 87 3.30 -17.53 3.82
CA GLU A 87 2.07 -17.62 3.05
C GLU A 87 1.11 -18.59 3.76
N TYR A 88 -0.04 -18.08 4.16
CA TYR A 88 -1.13 -18.86 4.72
C TYR A 88 -2.39 -18.64 3.89
N LYS A 89 -3.02 -19.73 3.47
CA LYS A 89 -4.28 -19.74 2.75
C LYS A 89 -5.25 -20.67 3.48
N SER A 90 -6.44 -20.15 3.78
CA SER A 90 -7.51 -20.97 4.35
C SER A 90 -8.01 -22.01 3.34
N GLN A 91 -8.35 -23.21 3.82
CA GLN A 91 -8.93 -24.25 2.96
C GLN A 91 -10.36 -23.95 2.50
N ARG A 92 -11.10 -23.14 3.27
CA ARG A 92 -12.43 -22.67 2.87
C ARG A 92 -12.29 -21.54 1.85
N THR A 93 -12.90 -21.71 0.69
CA THR A 93 -13.00 -20.70 -0.36
C THR A 93 -14.43 -20.22 -0.51
N LEU A 94 -14.63 -18.92 -0.65
CA LEU A 94 -15.92 -18.27 -0.93
C LEU A 94 -15.78 -17.49 -2.24
N PHE A 95 -16.70 -17.66 -3.19
CA PHE A 95 -16.62 -17.04 -4.54
C PHE A 95 -15.28 -17.32 -5.27
N GLY A 96 -14.66 -18.49 -5.04
CA GLY A 96 -13.36 -18.84 -5.63
C GLY A 96 -12.16 -18.12 -5.00
N LEU A 97 -12.38 -17.33 -3.95
CA LEU A 97 -11.33 -16.65 -3.18
C LEU A 97 -11.16 -17.35 -1.81
N PRO A 98 -9.94 -17.50 -1.28
CA PRO A 98 -9.75 -18.01 0.08
C PRO A 98 -10.39 -17.06 1.10
N LEU A 99 -10.99 -17.62 2.14
CA LEU A 99 -11.57 -16.85 3.24
C LEU A 99 -10.51 -15.96 3.91
N ILE A 100 -9.34 -16.53 4.20
CA ILE A 100 -8.19 -15.83 4.80
C ILE A 100 -6.96 -16.10 3.94
N HIS A 101 -6.28 -15.03 3.52
CA HIS A 101 -5.00 -15.10 2.84
C HIS A 101 -4.03 -14.14 3.50
N VAL A 102 -3.00 -14.69 4.15
CA VAL A 102 -1.91 -13.91 4.75
C VAL A 102 -0.67 -14.15 3.92
N ARG A 103 -0.02 -13.07 3.46
CA ARG A 103 1.20 -13.17 2.66
C ARG A 103 2.20 -12.07 3.02
N PHE A 104 3.31 -12.45 3.63
CA PHE A 104 4.41 -11.54 3.97
C PHE A 104 5.69 -11.94 3.25
N GLY A 105 6.44 -10.93 2.80
CA GLY A 105 7.74 -11.11 2.14
C GLY A 105 8.64 -9.91 2.40
N GLU A 106 9.93 -10.19 2.65
CA GLU A 106 10.95 -9.19 2.99
C GLU A 106 11.35 -8.29 1.80
N ARG A 107 11.20 -8.78 0.56
CA ARG A 107 11.44 -8.02 -0.68
C ARG A 107 10.35 -8.32 -1.71
N GLY A 108 9.65 -7.27 -2.19
CA GLY A 108 8.65 -7.35 -3.25
C GLY A 108 7.20 -7.05 -2.81
N LEU A 109 6.34 -6.72 -3.78
CA LEU A 109 4.90 -6.49 -3.59
C LEU A 109 4.16 -7.84 -3.58
N CYS A 110 4.38 -8.66 -2.55
CA CYS A 110 3.64 -9.91 -2.40
C CYS A 110 2.16 -9.61 -2.19
N THR A 111 1.31 -10.04 -3.13
CA THR A 111 -0.14 -9.78 -3.06
C THR A 111 -0.87 -10.91 -2.34
N ALA A 112 -1.55 -10.57 -1.24
CA ALA A 112 -2.57 -11.37 -0.59
C ALA A 112 -3.93 -11.08 -1.24
N ARG A 113 -4.66 -12.13 -1.62
CA ARG A 113 -6.00 -12.04 -2.24
C ARG A 113 -6.97 -12.97 -1.50
N GLY A 114 -8.03 -12.44 -0.93
CA GLY A 114 -9.01 -13.22 -0.16
C GLY A 114 -10.18 -12.37 0.33
N ILE A 115 -11.12 -12.98 1.07
CA ILE A 115 -12.16 -12.20 1.77
C ILE A 115 -11.50 -11.36 2.86
N VAL A 116 -10.63 -11.97 3.66
CA VAL A 116 -9.71 -11.30 4.58
C VAL A 116 -8.29 -11.44 4.02
N ALA A 117 -7.68 -10.34 3.62
CA ALA A 117 -6.35 -10.29 3.03
C ALA A 117 -5.40 -9.51 3.94
N ILE A 118 -4.26 -10.10 4.31
CA ILE A 118 -3.24 -9.47 5.15
C ILE A 118 -1.87 -9.60 4.48
N GLY A 119 -1.16 -8.50 4.25
CA GLY A 119 0.18 -8.56 3.65
C GLY A 119 0.74 -7.21 3.19
N ASN A 120 1.88 -7.22 2.49
CA ASN A 120 2.47 -6.00 1.94
C ASN A 120 1.54 -5.34 0.91
N CYS A 121 0.90 -6.16 0.06
CA CYS A 121 -0.20 -5.77 -0.79
C CYS A 121 -1.41 -6.65 -0.49
N ALA A 122 -2.52 -6.08 -0.06
CA ALA A 122 -3.73 -6.81 0.29
C ALA A 122 -4.89 -6.39 -0.62
N VAL A 123 -5.57 -7.38 -1.21
CA VAL A 123 -6.77 -7.17 -2.03
C VAL A 123 -7.89 -8.08 -1.52
N GLY A 124 -8.99 -7.50 -1.05
CA GLY A 124 -10.07 -8.29 -0.47
C GLY A 124 -11.31 -7.53 -0.07
N VAL A 125 -12.22 -8.18 0.67
CA VAL A 125 -13.34 -7.48 1.30
C VAL A 125 -12.84 -6.69 2.51
N LEU A 126 -12.08 -7.38 3.38
CA LEU A 126 -11.30 -6.80 4.46
C LEU A 126 -9.82 -6.91 4.11
N SER A 127 -9.15 -5.78 3.89
CA SER A 127 -7.74 -5.74 3.50
C SER A 127 -6.89 -4.98 4.52
N ILE A 128 -5.79 -5.59 4.95
CA ILE A 128 -4.83 -5.01 5.90
C ILE A 128 -3.43 -5.08 5.30
N GLY A 129 -2.78 -3.94 5.05
CA GLY A 129 -1.45 -3.99 4.44
C GLY A 129 -0.76 -2.65 4.21
N GLY A 130 0.43 -2.69 3.61
CA GLY A 130 1.12 -1.48 3.17
C GLY A 130 0.35 -0.79 2.04
N PHE A 131 0.02 -1.56 1.01
CA PHE A 131 -0.92 -1.21 -0.06
C PHE A 131 -2.18 -2.05 0.12
N SER A 132 -3.33 -1.42 0.27
CA SER A 132 -4.56 -2.12 0.65
C SER A 132 -5.72 -1.67 -0.22
N PHE A 133 -6.42 -2.64 -0.83
CA PHE A 133 -7.54 -2.42 -1.73
C PHE A 133 -8.71 -3.31 -1.31
N GLY A 134 -9.84 -2.71 -0.97
CA GLY A 134 -11.00 -3.51 -0.58
C GLY A 134 -12.28 -2.75 -0.33
N LEU A 135 -13.26 -3.44 0.27
CA LEU A 135 -14.50 -2.81 0.74
C LEU A 135 -14.22 -2.05 2.04
N VAL A 136 -13.52 -2.70 2.97
CA VAL A 136 -13.00 -2.15 4.21
C VAL A 136 -11.49 -2.34 4.19
N SER A 137 -10.75 -1.23 4.19
CA SER A 137 -9.31 -1.24 3.93
C SER A 137 -8.55 -0.48 5.01
N VAL A 138 -7.53 -1.11 5.56
CA VAL A 138 -6.57 -0.51 6.50
C VAL A 138 -5.18 -0.62 5.92
N GLY A 139 -4.47 0.50 5.77
CA GLY A 139 -3.10 0.44 5.26
C GLY A 139 -2.36 1.75 5.13
N GLY A 140 -1.11 1.73 4.66
CA GLY A 140 -0.36 2.95 4.37
C GLY A 140 -0.97 3.70 3.18
N LEU A 141 -1.13 2.98 2.07
CA LEU A 141 -1.85 3.40 0.88
C LEU A 141 -3.15 2.60 0.80
N SER A 142 -4.29 3.22 1.09
CA SER A 142 -5.56 2.53 1.33
C SER A 142 -6.66 3.02 0.39
N LEU A 143 -7.26 2.07 -0.33
CA LEU A 143 -8.39 2.26 -1.24
C LEU A 143 -9.54 1.36 -0.78
N GLY A 144 -10.41 1.94 0.03
CA GLY A 144 -11.55 1.25 0.66
C GLY A 144 -12.87 1.78 0.15
N LEU A 145 -13.70 0.98 -0.52
CA LEU A 145 -14.95 1.50 -1.10
C LEU A 145 -15.94 2.01 -0.04
N LEU A 146 -16.13 1.30 1.08
CA LEU A 146 -16.96 1.76 2.21
C LEU A 146 -16.13 2.46 3.28
N PHE A 147 -15.02 1.85 3.69
CA PHE A 147 -14.18 2.36 4.77
C PHE A 147 -12.71 2.25 4.40
N SER A 148 -11.98 3.34 4.57
CA SER A 148 -10.55 3.42 4.32
C SER A 148 -9.84 4.12 5.48
N LEU A 149 -8.95 3.40 6.16
CA LEU A 149 -8.04 3.95 7.16
C LEU A 149 -6.60 3.89 6.63
N GLY A 150 -5.89 5.02 6.59
CA GLY A 150 -4.50 4.99 6.14
C GLY A 150 -3.73 6.30 6.09
N GLY A 151 -2.49 6.25 5.61
CA GLY A 151 -1.70 7.47 5.35
C GLY A 151 -2.30 8.27 4.20
N TRP A 152 -2.49 7.60 3.05
CA TRP A 152 -3.35 8.07 1.96
C TRP A 152 -4.59 7.18 1.91
N ALA A 153 -5.77 7.77 2.13
CA ALA A 153 -7.03 7.06 2.27
C ALA A 153 -8.04 7.58 1.23
N VAL A 154 -8.61 6.66 0.45
CA VAL A 154 -9.68 6.97 -0.51
C VAL A 154 -10.86 6.03 -0.26
N GLY A 155 -12.04 6.59 -0.03
CA GLY A 155 -13.23 5.78 0.26
C GLY A 155 -14.50 6.55 0.60
N ALA A 156 -15.65 5.88 0.76
CA ALA A 156 -16.86 6.56 1.22
C ALA A 156 -16.65 7.20 2.61
N LEU A 157 -16.11 6.44 3.57
CA LEU A 157 -15.57 6.95 4.83
C LEU A 157 -14.04 6.81 4.80
N ALA A 158 -13.33 7.92 4.69
CA ALA A 158 -11.88 7.97 4.61
C ALA A 158 -11.29 8.65 5.86
N ILE A 159 -10.40 7.96 6.56
CA ILE A 159 -9.66 8.49 7.72
C ILE A 159 -8.17 8.36 7.43
N GLY A 160 -7.44 9.47 7.40
CA GLY A 160 -6.02 9.41 7.10
C GLY A 160 -5.24 10.71 7.13
N GLY A 161 -3.95 10.67 6.80
CA GLY A 161 -3.15 11.89 6.64
C GLY A 161 -3.64 12.73 5.46
N LEU A 162 -3.81 12.07 4.32
CA LEU A 162 -4.45 12.57 3.10
C LEU A 162 -5.74 11.75 2.87
N ALA A 163 -6.91 12.34 3.06
CA ALA A 163 -8.20 11.65 2.97
C ALA A 163 -9.07 12.19 1.83
N LEU A 164 -9.56 11.31 0.97
CA LEU A 164 -10.51 11.64 -0.10
C LEU A 164 -11.75 10.76 0.03
N GLY A 165 -12.93 11.37 0.19
CA GLY A 165 -14.13 10.57 0.39
C GLY A 165 -15.45 11.32 0.42
N LEU A 166 -16.55 10.62 0.70
CA LEU A 166 -17.81 11.30 1.01
C LEU A 166 -17.73 11.92 2.41
N LEU A 167 -17.25 11.14 3.37
CA LEU A 167 -16.88 11.57 4.72
C LEU A 167 -15.36 11.44 4.84
N ALA A 168 -14.64 12.55 4.90
CA ALA A 168 -13.18 12.56 4.92
C ALA A 168 -12.65 13.18 6.21
N PHE A 169 -11.82 12.45 6.97
CA PHE A 169 -11.20 12.90 8.21
C PHE A 169 -9.69 12.83 8.06
N GLY A 170 -8.98 13.94 8.22
CA GLY A 170 -7.53 13.89 8.06
C GLY A 170 -6.74 15.17 8.23
N GLY A 171 -5.43 15.09 8.00
CA GLY A 171 -4.58 16.28 7.96
C GLY A 171 -4.97 17.18 6.79
N VAL A 172 -5.01 16.60 5.59
CA VAL A 172 -5.64 17.18 4.40
C VAL A 172 -6.81 16.29 4.02
N ALA A 173 -8.02 16.85 3.97
CA ALA A 173 -9.22 16.09 3.66
C ALA A 173 -10.05 16.77 2.56
N ALA A 174 -10.54 16.00 1.60
CA ALA A 174 -11.50 16.48 0.61
C ALA A 174 -12.71 15.54 0.48
N GLY A 175 -13.92 16.11 0.50
CA GLY A 175 -15.13 15.32 0.43
C GLY A 175 -16.45 16.08 0.46
N LEU A 176 -17.56 15.35 0.57
CA LEU A 176 -18.87 15.98 0.78
C LEU A 176 -18.92 16.62 2.18
N PHE A 177 -18.53 15.84 3.20
CA PHE A 177 -18.19 16.34 4.52
C PHE A 177 -16.72 16.05 4.80
N SER A 178 -15.95 17.08 5.16
CA SER A 178 -14.52 16.95 5.44
C SER A 178 -14.15 17.61 6.76
N LEU A 179 -13.37 16.92 7.59
CA LEU A 179 -12.88 17.42 8.87
C LEU A 179 -11.36 17.25 9.00
N GLY A 180 -10.63 18.28 9.42
CA GLY A 180 -9.17 18.20 9.40
C GLY A 180 -8.35 19.46 9.63
N GLY A 181 -7.07 19.41 9.26
CA GLY A 181 -6.20 20.59 9.26
C GLY A 181 -6.50 21.51 8.08
N CYS A 182 -6.37 21.00 6.86
CA CYS A 182 -6.72 21.65 5.61
C CYS A 182 -7.86 20.89 4.94
N THR A 183 -8.98 21.53 4.68
CA THR A 183 -10.20 20.83 4.25
C THR A 183 -10.89 21.48 3.05
N PHE A 184 -11.43 20.64 2.18
CA PHE A 184 -12.14 21.03 0.96
C PHE A 184 -13.44 20.24 0.81
N GLY A 185 -14.59 20.89 0.64
CA GLY A 185 -15.82 20.13 0.45
C GLY A 185 -17.10 20.91 0.26
N VAL A 186 -18.24 20.24 0.43
CA VAL A 186 -19.54 20.93 0.52
C VAL A 186 -19.71 21.51 1.92
N TYR A 187 -19.39 20.68 2.92
CA TYR A 187 -19.35 21.02 4.33
C TYR A 187 -17.92 20.73 4.84
N ALA A 188 -17.19 21.76 5.24
CA ALA A 188 -15.81 21.61 5.67
C ALA A 188 -15.60 22.21 7.07
N ALA A 189 -14.92 21.47 7.94
CA ALA A 189 -14.57 21.91 9.30
C ALA A 189 -13.09 21.67 9.58
N GLY A 190 -12.31 22.68 9.93
CA GLY A 190 -10.88 22.50 10.16
C GLY A 190 -10.08 23.74 10.50
N GLY A 191 -8.76 23.64 10.52
CA GLY A 191 -7.89 24.82 10.72
C GLY A 191 -8.02 25.82 9.57
N ALA A 192 -7.80 25.34 8.34
CA ALA A 192 -8.07 26.04 7.09
C ALA A 192 -9.13 25.26 6.30
N SER A 193 -10.27 25.89 6.01
CA SER A 193 -11.41 25.25 5.37
C SER A 193 -11.92 26.06 4.19
N ALA A 194 -12.12 25.39 3.05
CA ALA A 194 -12.76 25.95 1.88
C ALA A 194 -13.95 25.05 1.51
N ALA A 195 -15.14 25.64 1.44
CA ALA A 195 -16.35 24.87 1.16
C ALA A 195 -17.30 25.57 0.21
N SER A 196 -18.12 24.78 -0.49
CA SER A 196 -19.14 25.32 -1.39
C SER A 196 -20.41 25.78 -0.67
N GLN A 197 -20.69 25.26 0.53
CA GLN A 197 -21.84 25.70 1.34
C GLN A 197 -21.42 26.26 2.69
N ILE A 198 -20.78 25.42 3.54
CA ILE A 198 -20.47 25.77 4.92
C ILE A 198 -18.99 25.47 5.19
N ALA A 199 -18.23 26.51 5.56
CA ALA A 199 -16.86 26.38 6.03
C ALA A 199 -16.78 26.82 7.49
N ILE A 200 -16.19 25.95 8.30
CA ILE A 200 -16.01 26.12 9.74
C ILE A 200 -14.49 26.03 10.00
N GLY A 201 -13.87 27.07 10.57
CA GLY A 201 -12.45 26.96 10.94
C GLY A 201 -11.75 28.23 11.38
N GLY A 202 -10.45 28.15 11.64
CA GLY A 202 -9.62 29.34 11.90
C GLY A 202 -9.63 30.28 10.68
N ALA A 203 -9.29 29.74 9.51
CA ALA A 203 -9.46 30.40 8.22
C ALA A 203 -10.55 29.67 7.41
N ALA A 204 -11.68 30.32 7.15
CA ALA A 204 -12.85 29.72 6.53
C ALA A 204 -13.28 30.49 5.28
N SER A 205 -13.54 29.78 4.18
CA SER A 205 -13.98 30.36 2.92
C SER A 205 -15.16 29.59 2.34
N ALA A 206 -16.37 30.16 2.42
CA ALA A 206 -17.61 29.59 1.90
C ALA A 206 -18.74 30.64 1.90
N PRO A 207 -19.86 30.42 1.21
CA PRO A 207 -21.03 31.32 1.32
C PRO A 207 -21.47 31.55 2.76
N LEU A 208 -21.50 30.49 3.57
CA LEU A 208 -21.57 30.57 5.04
C LEU A 208 -20.21 30.20 5.61
N ALA A 209 -19.44 31.21 6.03
CA ALA A 209 -18.12 31.02 6.62
C ALA A 209 -18.16 31.41 8.10
N ILE A 210 -17.76 30.50 8.96
CA ILE A 210 -17.65 30.76 10.39
C ILE A 210 -16.13 30.66 10.65
N GLY A 211 -15.53 31.63 11.33
CA GLY A 211 -14.10 31.57 11.68
C GLY A 211 -13.46 32.87 12.12
N GLN A 212 -12.21 32.81 12.63
CA GLN A 212 -11.42 34.02 12.93
C GLN A 212 -11.12 34.85 11.68
N THR A 213 -10.88 34.18 10.56
CA THR A 213 -10.72 34.79 9.24
C THR A 213 -11.74 34.16 8.30
N ALA A 214 -12.97 34.68 8.34
CA ALA A 214 -14.09 34.20 7.54
C ALA A 214 -14.27 35.03 6.25
N LYS A 215 -14.39 34.36 5.10
CA LYS A 215 -14.73 34.97 3.80
C LYS A 215 -15.98 34.31 3.23
N GLY A 216 -17.07 35.08 3.14
CA GLY A 216 -18.38 34.56 2.72
C GLY A 216 -19.43 35.66 2.55
N ALA A 217 -20.62 35.25 2.12
CA ALA A 217 -21.80 36.13 2.09
C ALA A 217 -22.36 36.35 3.50
N ILE A 218 -22.31 35.30 4.33
CA ILE A 218 -22.65 35.34 5.74
C ILE A 218 -21.41 34.88 6.51
N THR A 219 -20.91 35.73 7.41
CA THR A 219 -19.73 35.46 8.21
C THR A 219 -20.02 35.58 9.70
N PHE A 220 -19.44 34.67 10.49
CA PHE A 220 -19.56 34.69 11.96
C PHE A 220 -18.19 34.58 12.61
N ASP A 221 -17.93 35.49 13.56
CA ASP A 221 -16.72 35.50 14.37
C ASP A 221 -16.87 34.60 15.61
N PRO A 222 -15.75 34.15 16.23
CA PRO A 222 -15.79 33.41 17.49
C PRO A 222 -16.54 34.19 18.58
N GLY A 223 -17.48 33.53 19.26
CA GLY A 223 -18.30 34.14 20.32
C GLY A 223 -19.58 34.82 19.84
N SER A 224 -19.90 34.75 18.54
CA SER A 224 -21.21 35.17 18.02
C SER A 224 -22.36 34.35 18.63
N ASP A 225 -23.57 34.93 18.64
CA ASP A 225 -24.75 34.31 19.24
C ASP A 225 -25.00 32.88 18.72
N PRO A 226 -24.95 31.84 19.59
CA PRO A 226 -25.08 30.45 19.16
C PRO A 226 -26.40 30.14 18.46
N THR A 227 -27.46 30.87 18.80
CA THR A 227 -28.79 30.75 18.19
C THR A 227 -28.81 31.23 16.74
N MET A 228 -28.09 32.32 16.44
CA MET A 228 -27.95 32.83 15.06
C MET A 228 -27.10 31.90 14.20
N ILE A 229 -26.00 31.39 14.75
CA ILE A 229 -25.16 30.40 14.07
C ILE A 229 -25.98 29.16 13.73
N ALA A 230 -26.75 28.64 14.69
CA ALA A 230 -27.58 27.46 14.47
C ALA A 230 -28.66 27.68 13.40
N ALA A 231 -29.30 28.86 13.40
CA ALA A 231 -30.29 29.21 12.38
C ALA A 231 -29.64 29.29 10.98
N ALA A 232 -28.48 29.92 10.86
CA ALA A 232 -27.75 30.05 9.60
C ALA A 232 -27.29 28.69 9.06
N ILE A 233 -26.76 27.81 9.92
CA ILE A 233 -26.37 26.44 9.53
C ILE A 233 -27.59 25.65 9.05
N ARG A 234 -28.72 25.71 9.76
CA ARG A 234 -29.96 25.02 9.36
C ARG A 234 -30.50 25.52 8.02
N GLN A 235 -30.36 26.81 7.73
CA GLN A 235 -30.74 27.39 6.45
C GLN A 235 -29.79 26.95 5.32
N ALA A 236 -28.47 27.03 5.54
CA ALA A 236 -27.46 26.69 4.54
C ALA A 236 -27.39 25.17 4.27
N ALA A 237 -27.63 24.33 5.28
CA ALA A 237 -27.63 22.88 5.18
C ALA A 237 -29.05 22.28 5.10
N ALA A 238 -30.04 23.01 4.58
CA ALA A 238 -31.43 22.55 4.51
C ALA A 238 -31.61 21.21 3.76
N GLY A 239 -30.73 20.91 2.80
CA GLY A 239 -30.72 19.63 2.07
C GLY A 239 -29.97 18.48 2.77
N ALA A 240 -29.30 18.75 3.89
CA ALA A 240 -28.53 17.76 4.64
C ALA A 240 -29.37 17.06 5.72
N PRO A 241 -29.03 15.82 6.10
CA PRO A 241 -29.70 15.14 7.21
C PRO A 241 -29.53 15.90 8.53
N ARG A 242 -30.55 15.86 9.40
CA ARG A 242 -30.55 16.55 10.71
C ARG A 242 -29.32 16.26 11.56
N ILE A 243 -28.85 15.01 11.54
CA ILE A 243 -27.63 14.59 12.26
C ILE A 243 -26.41 15.41 11.83
N LEU A 244 -26.26 15.68 10.53
CA LEU A 244 -25.15 16.48 10.03
C LEU A 244 -25.29 17.96 10.44
N GLN A 245 -26.51 18.50 10.42
CA GLN A 245 -26.76 19.88 10.85
C GLN A 245 -26.42 20.08 12.33
N GLU A 246 -26.90 19.19 13.21
CA GLU A 246 -26.60 19.24 14.65
C GLU A 246 -25.10 19.05 14.90
N PHE A 247 -24.42 18.19 14.13
CA PHE A 247 -22.98 18.02 14.22
C PHE A 247 -22.20 19.28 13.80
N LEU A 248 -22.63 19.97 12.75
CA LEU A 248 -22.04 21.25 12.32
C LEU A 248 -22.25 22.35 13.37
N ILE A 249 -23.43 22.40 14.00
CA ILE A 249 -23.72 23.33 15.11
C ILE A 249 -22.82 23.04 16.31
N PHE A 250 -22.64 21.76 16.64
CA PHE A 250 -21.72 21.35 17.69
C PHE A 250 -20.28 21.78 17.38
N LEU A 251 -19.80 21.57 16.15
CA LEU A 251 -18.45 22.01 15.75
C LEU A 251 -18.29 23.53 15.79
N ALA A 252 -19.28 24.29 15.31
CA ALA A 252 -19.23 25.75 15.32
C ALA A 252 -19.26 26.35 16.73
N SER A 253 -19.79 25.63 17.73
CA SER A 253 -19.84 26.07 19.13
C SER A 253 -18.63 25.66 19.97
N HIS A 254 -17.79 24.72 19.49
CA HIS A 254 -16.72 24.09 20.28
C HIS A 254 -15.33 24.11 19.62
N TRP A 255 -15.08 24.99 18.66
CA TRP A 255 -13.77 25.03 17.97
C TRP A 255 -12.69 25.88 18.63
#